data_AF-A0A1K1RH30-F1
#
_entry.id   AF-A0A1K1RH30-F1
#
_cell.length_a   1.000
_cell.length_b   1.000
_cell.length_c   1.000
_cell.angle_alpha   90.00
_cell.angle_beta   90.00
_cell.angle_gamma   90.00
#
_symmetry.space_group_name_H-M   'P 1'
#
loop_
_entity.id
_entity.type
_entity.pdbx_description
1 polymer ?
#
loop_
_entity_poly.entity_id
_entity_poly.type
_entity_poly.pdbx_seq_one_letter_code
_entity_poly.pdbx_strand_id
1 'polypeptide(L)'
;MTKPNGNEAMNLMADLHSRMVSLPLTFRERVCAECNWSIPTFYRKMRPTYRMVDGEKEAIIPLLSNAEKEKIIAVSDEVYKEFWDYCEKYRKRNGRN
;
A
#
# COMPACT_ATOMS: atom_id res chain seq x y z
N MET A 1 -16.27 28.57 -6.16
CA MET A 1 -15.87 27.45 -5.28
C MET A 1 -17.05 27.10 -4.39
N THR A 2 -17.86 26.13 -4.81
CA THR A 2 -19.00 25.62 -4.04
C THR A 2 -18.48 24.74 -2.91
N LYS A 3 -18.78 25.13 -1.66
CA LYS A 3 -18.55 24.28 -0.48
C LYS A 3 -19.46 23.05 -0.58
N PRO A 4 -18.97 21.81 -0.38
CA PRO A 4 -19.86 20.66 -0.37
C PRO A 4 -20.77 20.73 0.86
N ASN A 5 -22.07 20.66 0.62
CA ASN A 5 -23.10 20.61 1.65
C ASN A 5 -22.90 19.37 2.52
N GLY A 6 -22.85 19.57 3.83
CA GLY A 6 -22.54 18.54 4.84
C GLY A 6 -23.61 17.47 5.06
N ASN A 7 -24.25 16.97 4.00
CA ASN A 7 -25.22 15.88 4.13
C ASN A 7 -25.38 14.98 2.88
N GLU A 8 -24.42 14.98 1.95
CA GLU A 8 -24.40 13.93 0.93
C GLU A 8 -24.00 12.61 1.60
N ALA A 9 -24.91 11.64 1.56
CA ALA A 9 -24.62 10.28 1.99
C ALA A 9 -23.42 9.78 1.18
N MET A 10 -22.22 9.77 1.78
CA MET A 10 -21.01 9.25 1.17
C MET A 10 -21.31 7.90 0.54
N ASN A 11 -21.12 7.79 -0.78
CA ASN A 11 -21.19 6.52 -1.48
C ASN A 11 -20.08 5.61 -0.93
N LEU A 12 -20.48 4.65 -0.09
CA LEU A 12 -19.59 3.72 0.59
C LEU A 12 -18.63 3.03 -0.38
N MET A 13 -19.16 2.57 -1.52
CA MET A 13 -18.39 1.87 -2.54
C MET A 13 -17.34 2.79 -3.16
N ALA A 14 -17.74 4.01 -3.55
CA ALA A 14 -16.83 4.98 -4.15
C ALA A 14 -15.70 5.38 -3.17
N ASP A 15 -16.04 5.62 -1.91
CA ASP A 15 -15.05 5.98 -0.88
C ASP A 15 -14.07 4.85 -0.59
N LEU A 16 -14.56 3.64 -0.31
CA LEU A 16 -13.69 2.50 -0.04
C LEU A 16 -12.81 2.16 -1.23
N HIS A 17 -13.35 2.18 -2.45
CA HIS A 17 -12.58 1.95 -3.66
C HIS A 17 -11.45 2.98 -3.82
N SER A 18 -11.75 4.27 -3.62
CA SER A 18 -10.72 5.33 -3.70
C SER A 18 -9.57 5.09 -2.70
N ARG A 19 -9.90 4.65 -1.48
CA ARG A 19 -8.93 4.30 -0.44
C ARG A 19 -8.12 3.06 -0.80
N MET A 20 -8.75 2.00 -1.32
CA MET A 20 -8.06 0.79 -1.75
C MET A 20 -7.06 1.06 -2.88
N VAL A 21 -7.40 1.93 -3.84
CA VAL A 21 -6.47 2.35 -4.90
C VAL A 21 -5.31 3.19 -4.34
N SER A 22 -5.57 4.01 -3.32
CA SER A 22 -4.53 4.82 -2.66
C SER A 22 -3.55 3.97 -1.82
N LEU A 23 -4.00 2.85 -1.27
CA LEU A 23 -3.23 2.00 -0.36
C LEU A 23 -1.87 1.56 -0.93
N PRO A 24 -1.76 0.98 -2.15
CA PRO A 24 -0.47 0.60 -2.73
C PRO A 24 0.42 1.82 -3.03
N LEU A 25 -0.16 2.99 -3.30
CA LEU A 25 0.61 4.22 -3.53
C LEU A 25 1.26 4.71 -2.23
N THR A 26 0.48 4.77 -1.16
CA THR A 26 0.97 5.12 0.18
C THR A 26 2.04 4.15 0.67
N PHE A 27 1.82 2.84 0.48
CA PHE A 27 2.81 1.81 0.81
C PHE A 27 4.14 2.06 0.10
N ARG A 28 4.11 2.25 -1.23
CA ARG A 28 5.31 2.54 -2.02
C ARG A 28 6.03 3.78 -1.51
N GLU A 29 5.31 4.87 -1.28
CA GLU A 29 5.89 6.15 -0.84
C GLU A 29 6.57 6.03 0.51
N ARG A 30 5.93 5.35 1.48
CA ARG A 30 6.51 5.12 2.80
C ARG A 30 7.72 4.19 2.76
N VAL A 31 7.66 3.09 2.00
CA VAL A 31 8.82 2.20 1.82
C VAL A 31 9.98 2.98 1.19
N CYS A 32 9.71 3.82 0.19
CA CYS A 32 10.75 4.66 -0.42
C CYS A 32 11.38 5.61 0.59
N ALA A 33 10.59 6.26 1.44
CA ALA A 33 11.09 7.16 2.48
C ALA A 33 11.93 6.40 3.54
N GLU A 34 11.40 5.32 4.10
CA GLU A 34 12.06 4.57 5.19
C GLU A 34 13.32 3.83 4.74
N CYS A 35 13.34 3.32 3.50
CA CYS A 35 14.50 2.63 2.93
C CYS A 35 15.45 3.55 2.16
N ASN A 36 15.17 4.86 2.11
CA ASN A 36 15.89 5.84 1.29
C ASN A 36 16.03 5.41 -0.18
N TRP A 37 14.95 4.91 -0.76
CA TRP A 37 14.89 4.46 -2.13
C TRP A 37 14.22 5.50 -3.04
N SER A 38 14.72 5.59 -4.26
CA SER A 38 13.97 6.24 -5.34
C SER A 38 12.80 5.34 -5.81
N ILE A 39 11.76 5.94 -6.40
CA ILE A 39 10.66 5.18 -7.04
C ILE A 39 11.19 4.13 -8.03
N PRO A 40 12.17 4.43 -8.92
CA PRO A 40 12.78 3.42 -9.77
C PRO A 40 13.44 2.27 -8.99
N THR A 41 14.11 2.56 -7.87
CA THR A 41 14.73 1.52 -7.02
C THR A 41 13.68 0.58 -6.45
N PHE A 42 12.57 1.11 -5.94
CA PHE A 42 11.45 0.32 -5.44
C PHE A 42 10.96 -0.67 -6.52
N TYR A 43 10.68 -0.21 -7.73
CA TYR A 43 10.20 -1.08 -8.80
C TYR A 43 11.26 -2.09 -9.26
N ARG A 44 12.55 -1.74 -9.26
CA ARG A 44 13.63 -2.71 -9.54
C ARG A 44 13.70 -3.82 -8.48
N LYS A 45 13.51 -3.48 -7.19
CA LYS A 45 13.51 -4.45 -6.08
C LYS A 45 12.24 -5.30 -6.03
N MET A 46 11.11 -4.75 -6.47
CA MET A 46 9.82 -5.45 -6.50
C MET A 46 9.70 -6.41 -7.69
N ARG A 47 10.27 -6.05 -8.85
CA ARG A 47 10.12 -6.83 -10.08
C ARG A 47 10.94 -8.13 -10.00
N PRO A 48 10.34 -9.29 -10.31
CA PRO A 48 11.10 -10.51 -10.52
C PRO A 48 12.07 -10.31 -11.69
N THR A 49 13.36 -10.50 -11.41
CA THR A 49 14.39 -10.59 -12.43
C THR A 49 14.70 -12.06 -12.68
N TYR A 50 15.07 -12.41 -13.92
CA TYR A 50 15.42 -13.78 -14.27
C TYR A 50 16.77 -13.79 -14.99
N ARG A 51 17.57 -14.83 -14.75
CA ARG A 51 18.75 -15.15 -15.57
C ARG A 51 18.58 -16.55 -16.17
N MET A 52 19.26 -16.78 -17.28
CA MET A 52 19.34 -18.11 -17.87
C MET A 52 20.50 -18.86 -17.24
N VAL A 53 20.25 -20.04 -16.69
CA VAL A 53 21.26 -20.99 -16.22
C VAL A 53 20.92 -22.34 -16.84
N ASP A 54 21.84 -22.90 -17.62
CA ASP A 54 21.68 -24.18 -18.33
C ASP A 54 20.40 -24.31 -19.19
N GLY A 55 19.95 -23.19 -19.76
CA GLY A 55 18.73 -23.13 -20.58
C GLY A 55 17.43 -22.94 -19.81
N GLU A 56 17.48 -22.89 -18.48
CA GLU A 56 16.33 -22.66 -17.61
C GLU A 56 16.33 -21.23 -17.04
N LYS A 57 15.11 -20.69 -16.81
CA LYS A 57 14.92 -19.38 -16.19
C LYS A 57 15.01 -19.49 -14.67
N GLU A 58 16.10 -19.00 -14.09
CA GLU A 58 16.26 -18.90 -12.64
C GLU A 58 15.84 -17.50 -12.17
N ALA A 59 14.99 -17.43 -11.13
CA ALA A 59 14.56 -16.16 -10.54
C ALA A 59 15.68 -15.54 -9.69
N ILE A 60 16.09 -14.33 -10.06
CA ILE A 60 16.96 -13.47 -9.24
C ILE A 60 16.07 -12.73 -8.27
N ILE A 61 16.15 -13.10 -7.00
CA ILE A 61 15.51 -12.40 -5.89
C ILE A 61 16.40 -11.20 -5.52
N PRO A 62 15.92 -9.96 -5.63
CA PRO A 62 16.70 -8.80 -5.23
C PRO A 62 17.06 -8.88 -3.74
N LEU A 63 18.36 -8.74 -3.43
CA LEU A 63 18.82 -8.81 -2.04
C LEU A 63 18.25 -7.61 -1.25
N LEU A 64 17.47 -7.91 -0.22
CA LEU A 64 17.02 -6.97 0.79
C LEU A 64 17.82 -7.21 2.07
N SER A 65 18.40 -6.15 2.61
CA SER A 65 19.00 -6.15 3.94
C SER A 65 17.95 -6.45 5.02
N ASN A 66 18.41 -6.86 6.21
CA ASN A 66 17.49 -7.14 7.32
C ASN A 66 16.73 -5.87 7.76
N ALA A 67 17.40 -4.71 7.75
CA ALA A 67 16.78 -3.44 8.06
C ALA A 67 15.69 -3.07 7.03
N GLU A 68 15.95 -3.24 5.74
CA GLU A 68 14.93 -3.00 4.69
C GLU A 68 13.72 -3.93 4.88
N LYS A 69 13.94 -5.23 5.17
CA LYS A 69 12.85 -6.18 5.43
C LYS A 69 11.99 -5.76 6.63
N GLU A 70 12.63 -5.38 7.73
CA GLU A 70 11.93 -4.92 8.94
C GLU A 70 11.08 -3.69 8.64
N LYS A 71 11.66 -2.70 7.94
CA LYS A 71 10.95 -1.49 7.54
C LYS A 71 9.79 -1.76 6.59
N ILE A 72 9.95 -2.65 5.62
CA ILE A 72 8.87 -3.03 4.69
C ILE A 72 7.68 -3.64 5.45
N ILE A 73 7.93 -4.52 6.42
CA ILE A 73 6.85 -5.12 7.23
C ILE A 73 6.20 -4.07 8.12
N ALA A 74 6.99 -3.25 8.84
CA ALA A 74 6.46 -2.20 9.70
C ALA A 74 5.56 -1.22 8.92
N VAL A 75 6.01 -0.76 7.75
CA VAL A 75 5.21 0.11 6.87
C VAL A 75 3.94 -0.58 6.39
N SER A 76 4.00 -1.89 6.09
CA SER A 76 2.82 -2.66 5.68
C SER A 76 1.77 -2.66 6.80
N ASP A 77 2.18 -2.98 8.02
CA ASP A 77 1.30 -3.06 9.19
C ASP A 77 0.63 -1.71 9.47
N GLU A 78 1.40 -0.62 9.42
CA GLU A 78 0.88 0.74 9.61
C GLU A 78 -0.15 1.12 8.55
N VAL A 79 0.16 0.90 7.26
CA VAL A 79 -0.72 1.25 6.15
C VAL A 79 -2.04 0.46 6.23
N TYR A 80 -1.97 -0.84 6.54
CA TYR A 80 -3.17 -1.64 6.71
C TYR A 80 -3.98 -1.24 7.93
N LYS A 81 -3.32 -0.94 9.05
CA LYS A 81 -3.98 -0.44 10.27
C LYS A 81 -4.72 0.86 9.99
N GLU A 82 -4.09 1.84 9.36
CA GLU A 82 -4.73 3.11 9.00
C GLU A 82 -5.95 2.90 8.09
N PHE A 83 -5.85 2.00 7.10
CA PHE A 83 -6.97 1.65 6.24
C PHE A 83 -8.10 0.98 7.03
N TRP A 84 -7.77 0.07 7.96
CA TRP A 84 -8.75 -0.64 8.77
C TRP A 84 -9.47 0.29 9.74
N ASP A 85 -8.72 1.16 10.43
CA ASP A 85 -9.22 2.18 11.33
C ASP A 85 -10.15 3.15 10.60
N TYR A 86 -9.84 3.47 9.33
CA TYR A 86 -10.74 4.26 8.49
C TYR A 86 -12.07 3.54 8.21
N CYS A 87 -12.04 2.22 7.99
CA CYS A 87 -13.24 1.43 7.70
C CYS A 87 -14.18 1.32 8.91
N GLU A 88 -13.67 1.48 10.14
CA GLU A 88 -14.49 1.45 11.37
C GLU A 88 -15.64 2.46 11.37
N LYS A 89 -15.48 3.62 10.70
CA LYS A 89 -16.55 4.62 10.60
C LYS A 89 -17.82 4.07 9.94
N TYR A 90 -17.67 3.09 9.05
CA TYR A 90 -18.79 2.41 8.38
C TYR A 90 -19.38 1.29 9.23
N ARG A 91 -18.55 0.62 10.04
CA ARG A 91 -19.02 -0.41 10.99
C ARG A 91 -19.89 0.20 12.08
N LYS A 92 -19.44 1.32 12.67
CA LYS A 92 -20.19 2.04 13.71
C LYS A 92 -21.49 2.65 13.21
N ARG A 93 -21.56 3.07 11.94
CA ARG A 93 -22.76 3.65 11.33
C ARG A 93 -23.86 2.61 11.08
N ASN A 94 -23.51 1.34 10.88
CA ASN A 94 -24.45 0.25 10.67
C ASN A 94 -24.91 -0.45 11.97
N GLY A 95 -24.38 -0.04 13.13
CA GLY A 95 -24.73 -0.59 14.46
C GLY A 95 -25.92 0.08 15.15
N ARG A 96 -26.71 0.90 14.44
CA ARG A 96 -28.00 1.39 14.95
C ARG A 96 -29.11 0.43 14.54
N ASN A 97 -29.32 -0.59 15.37
CA ASN A 97 -30.64 -1.23 15.56
C ASN A 97 -31.13 -0.86 16.95
#